data_AF-A0A378YZI8-F1
#
_entry.id   AF-A0A378YZI8-F1
#
_cell.length_a   1.000
_cell.length_b   1.000
_cell.length_c   1.000
_cell.angle_alpha   90.00
_cell.angle_beta   90.00
_cell.angle_gamma   90.00
#
_symmetry.space_group_name_H-M   'P 1'
#
loop_
_entity.id
_entity.type
_entity.pdbx_description
1 polymer ?
#
loop_
_entity_poly.entity_id
_entity_poly.type
_entity_poly.pdbx_seq_one_letter_code
_entity_poly.pdbx_strand_id
1 'polypeptide(L)'
;MQVLIWIAIVALNVLCGLYAANKGRRRWVWTVTAFLISPFLTWIVLLFLRDVRSGDAVGKIAKHSAPNRVLLAYASGAFLLAVIGLVGIGKSDPPASSSPTKQAESPPAAQETSAIASADSSVKASEPSNPSASDIAKQIKPETLVRFPKSAIACFTKDDLQEAMTYATNGQKTKMEAMMFSRENPSGTCIALSSEDRYKVISSEYNVPTMPELGILEIVGEKTTSKNGAWTFSWVAEPVKKP
;
A
#
# COMPACT_ATOMS: atom_id res chain seq x y z
N MET A 1 -9.84 -19.58 -20.33
CA MET A 1 -9.28 -20.51 -19.32
C MET A 1 -9.12 -19.88 -17.94
N GLN A 2 -8.26 -18.86 -17.74
CA GLN A 2 -7.87 -18.41 -16.40
C GLN A 2 -9.03 -18.08 -15.43
N VAL A 3 -10.11 -17.45 -15.91
CA VAL A 3 -11.32 -17.17 -15.11
C VAL A 3 -12.01 -18.45 -14.62
N LEU A 4 -12.08 -19.50 -15.44
CA LEU A 4 -12.68 -20.79 -15.07
C LEU A 4 -11.85 -21.50 -13.98
N ILE A 5 -10.53 -21.36 -14.00
CA ILE A 5 -9.63 -21.90 -12.97
C ILE A 5 -9.90 -21.20 -11.63
N TRP A 6 -10.05 -19.87 -11.63
CA TRP A 6 -10.40 -19.13 -10.42
C TRP A 6 -11.79 -19.50 -9.88
N ILE A 7 -12.80 -19.64 -10.75
CA ILE A 7 -14.14 -20.10 -10.35
C ILE A 7 -14.06 -21.51 -9.74
N ALA A 8 -13.30 -22.42 -10.32
CA ALA A 8 -13.10 -23.76 -9.76
C ALA A 8 -12.41 -23.76 -8.38
N ILE A 9 -11.39 -22.92 -8.18
CA ILE A 9 -10.71 -22.76 -6.88
C ILE A 9 -11.68 -22.19 -5.82
N VAL A 10 -12.47 -21.17 -6.17
CA VAL A 10 -13.44 -20.58 -5.24
C VAL A 10 -14.54 -21.59 -4.90
N ALA A 11 -15.10 -22.28 -5.91
CA ALA A 11 -16.11 -23.32 -5.70
C ALA A 11 -15.59 -24.47 -4.82
N LEU A 12 -14.34 -24.92 -5.02
CA LEU A 12 -13.71 -25.95 -4.19
C LEU A 12 -13.55 -25.51 -2.73
N ASN A 13 -13.10 -24.28 -2.49
CA ASN A 13 -12.99 -23.73 -1.13
C ASN A 13 -14.36 -23.63 -0.43
N VAL A 14 -15.41 -23.19 -1.15
CA VAL A 14 -16.78 -23.14 -0.63
C VAL A 14 -17.31 -24.54 -0.31
N LEU A 15 -17.08 -25.52 -1.19
CA LEU A 15 -17.47 -26.92 -0.97
C LEU A 15 -16.73 -27.53 0.25
N CYS A 16 -15.44 -27.26 0.42
CA CYS A 16 -14.68 -27.67 1.61
C CYS A 16 -15.24 -27.03 2.90
N GLY A 17 -15.60 -25.74 2.85
CA GLY A 17 -16.23 -25.04 3.98
C GLY A 17 -17.59 -25.64 4.37
N LEU A 18 -18.46 -25.88 3.38
CA LEU A 18 -19.77 -26.53 3.59
C LEU A 18 -19.63 -27.96 4.13
N TYR A 19 -18.66 -28.73 3.62
CA TYR A 19 -18.37 -30.07 4.11
C TYR A 19 -17.87 -30.08 5.57
N ALA A 20 -16.98 -29.14 5.92
CA ALA A 20 -16.48 -28.95 7.29
C ALA A 20 -17.61 -28.52 8.25
N ALA A 21 -18.55 -27.68 7.79
CA ALA A 21 -19.71 -27.28 8.59
C ALA A 21 -20.64 -28.47 8.89
N ASN A 22 -20.83 -29.38 7.95
CA ASN A 22 -21.74 -30.53 8.10
C ASN A 22 -21.18 -31.66 8.98
N LYS A 23 -19.85 -31.83 9.07
CA LYS A 23 -19.22 -32.81 9.99
C LYS A 23 -19.10 -32.27 11.43
N GLY A 24 -20.02 -32.72 12.28
CA GLY A 24 -20.09 -32.35 13.71
C GLY A 24 -18.89 -32.78 14.57
N ARG A 25 -18.84 -32.24 15.80
CA ARG A 25 -17.88 -32.44 16.93
C ARG A 25 -16.36 -32.31 16.65
N ARG A 26 -15.88 -32.49 15.42
CA ARG A 26 -14.47 -32.22 15.00
C ARG A 26 -14.36 -31.09 13.96
N ARG A 27 -15.34 -30.17 13.92
CA ARG A 27 -15.38 -29.04 12.97
C ARG A 27 -14.04 -28.31 12.87
N TRP A 28 -13.46 -27.92 14.02
CA TRP A 28 -12.20 -27.17 14.09
C TRP A 28 -11.02 -27.88 13.40
N VAL A 29 -10.91 -29.20 13.50
CA VAL A 29 -9.86 -29.98 12.82
C VAL A 29 -10.01 -29.82 11.30
N TRP A 30 -11.22 -29.95 10.76
CA TRP A 30 -11.47 -29.75 9.33
C TRP A 30 -11.26 -28.30 8.88
N THR A 31 -11.58 -27.31 9.73
CA THR A 31 -11.30 -25.89 9.46
C THR A 31 -9.79 -25.64 9.36
N VAL A 32 -8.99 -26.15 10.31
CA VAL A 32 -7.53 -26.03 10.30
C VAL A 32 -6.93 -26.77 9.09
N THR A 33 -7.40 -27.98 8.80
CA THR A 33 -6.97 -28.74 7.61
C THR A 33 -7.27 -27.99 6.31
N ALA A 34 -8.47 -27.40 6.17
CA ALA A 34 -8.81 -26.59 5.00
C ALA A 34 -7.95 -25.32 4.90
N PHE A 35 -7.68 -24.65 6.01
CA PHE A 35 -6.84 -23.45 6.07
C PHE A 35 -5.37 -23.73 5.71
N LEU A 36 -4.86 -24.93 5.98
CA LEU A 36 -3.50 -25.35 5.59
C LEU A 36 -3.43 -25.84 4.14
N ILE A 37 -4.44 -26.58 3.67
CA ILE A 37 -4.45 -27.16 2.32
C ILE A 37 -4.78 -26.11 1.25
N SER A 38 -5.63 -25.12 1.54
CA SER A 38 -6.01 -24.06 0.58
C SER A 38 -4.82 -23.25 0.02
N PRO A 39 -3.92 -22.67 0.84
CA PRO A 39 -2.74 -21.97 0.33
C PRO A 39 -1.76 -22.92 -0.37
N PHE A 40 -1.63 -24.17 0.08
CA PHE A 40 -0.76 -25.17 -0.55
C PHE A 40 -1.24 -25.57 -1.96
N LEU A 41 -2.54 -25.85 -2.12
CA LEU A 41 -3.14 -26.08 -3.44
C LEU A 41 -3.05 -24.84 -4.34
N THR A 42 -3.29 -23.64 -3.79
CA THR A 42 -3.15 -22.39 -4.54
C THR A 42 -1.71 -22.20 -5.03
N TRP A 43 -0.71 -22.50 -4.20
CA TRP A 43 0.70 -22.45 -4.57
C TRP A 43 1.05 -23.47 -5.66
N ILE A 44 0.59 -24.72 -5.54
CA ILE A 44 0.77 -25.76 -6.57
C ILE A 44 0.16 -25.32 -7.91
N VAL A 45 -1.07 -24.77 -7.91
CA VAL A 45 -1.69 -24.27 -9.15
C VAL A 45 -0.92 -23.09 -9.73
N LEU A 46 -0.37 -22.19 -8.90
CA LEU A 46 0.48 -21.10 -9.37
C LEU A 46 1.81 -21.58 -9.96
N LEU A 47 2.39 -22.67 -9.46
CA LEU A 47 3.57 -23.32 -10.05
C LEU A 47 3.26 -23.91 -11.42
N PHE A 48 2.17 -24.70 -11.57
CA PHE A 48 1.77 -25.22 -12.88
C PHE A 48 1.38 -24.11 -13.87
N LEU A 49 0.77 -23.01 -13.41
CA LEU A 49 0.50 -21.84 -14.25
C LEU A 49 1.75 -21.05 -14.63
N ARG A 50 2.86 -21.19 -13.90
CA ARG A 50 4.15 -20.55 -14.23
C ARG A 50 4.76 -21.21 -15.47
N ASP A 51 4.72 -22.55 -15.57
CA ASP A 51 5.24 -23.27 -16.74
C ASP A 51 4.41 -23.02 -18.00
N VAL A 52 3.07 -22.98 -17.89
CA VAL A 52 2.17 -22.62 -19.00
C VAL A 52 2.43 -21.20 -19.53
N ARG A 53 3.03 -20.32 -18.72
CA ARG A 53 3.31 -18.92 -19.09
C ARG A 53 4.67 -18.72 -19.77
N SER A 54 5.50 -19.76 -19.88
CA SER A 54 6.82 -19.70 -20.51
C SER A 54 6.78 -19.81 -22.05
N GLY A 55 5.61 -20.04 -22.65
CA GLY A 55 5.44 -20.04 -24.12
C GLY A 55 5.08 -18.65 -24.68
N ASP A 56 6.07 -17.95 -25.26
CA ASP A 56 6.04 -16.86 -26.27
C ASP A 56 5.05 -15.67 -26.20
N ALA A 57 4.07 -15.64 -25.30
CA ALA A 57 3.02 -14.61 -25.28
C ALA A 57 3.24 -13.49 -24.23
N VAL A 58 4.32 -13.54 -23.45
CA VAL A 58 4.54 -12.65 -22.29
C VAL A 58 4.69 -11.17 -22.70
N GLY A 59 5.29 -10.89 -23.86
CA GLY A 59 5.60 -9.53 -24.31
C GLY A 59 4.41 -8.62 -24.66
N LYS A 60 3.20 -9.18 -24.88
CA LYS A 60 2.03 -8.40 -25.33
C LYS A 60 0.88 -8.27 -24.32
N ILE A 61 0.82 -9.10 -23.27
CA ILE A 61 -0.32 -9.14 -22.34
C ILE A 61 -0.13 -8.19 -21.13
N ALA A 62 1.10 -7.71 -20.87
CA ALA A 62 1.43 -6.88 -19.70
C ALA A 62 0.60 -5.57 -19.60
N LYS A 63 0.08 -5.03 -20.70
CA LYS A 63 -0.60 -3.72 -20.74
C LYS A 63 -2.07 -3.72 -20.26
N HIS A 64 -2.69 -4.87 -20.03
CA HIS A 64 -4.09 -4.98 -19.58
C HIS A 64 -4.29 -5.81 -18.29
N SER A 65 -3.24 -6.05 -17.50
CA SER A 65 -3.31 -6.93 -16.33
C SER A 65 -3.79 -6.27 -15.01
N ALA A 66 -4.03 -4.95 -14.98
CA ALA A 66 -4.43 -4.22 -13.78
C ALA A 66 -5.71 -4.74 -13.07
N PRO A 67 -6.84 -5.02 -13.75
CA PRO A 67 -8.10 -5.37 -13.07
C PRO A 67 -8.03 -6.69 -12.29
N ASN A 68 -7.15 -7.62 -12.69
CA ASN A 68 -7.03 -8.92 -12.02
C ASN A 68 -6.39 -8.83 -10.62
N ARG A 69 -5.55 -7.82 -10.34
CA ARG A 69 -4.98 -7.64 -8.98
C ARG A 69 -6.01 -7.09 -8.00
N VAL A 70 -6.82 -6.13 -8.46
CA VAL A 70 -7.94 -5.56 -7.70
C VAL A 70 -8.98 -6.66 -7.39
N LEU A 71 -9.34 -7.47 -8.39
CA LEU A 71 -10.26 -8.60 -8.20
C LEU A 71 -9.71 -9.65 -7.20
N LEU A 72 -8.39 -9.86 -7.17
CA LEU A 72 -7.74 -10.74 -6.18
C LEU A 72 -7.86 -10.20 -4.74
N ALA A 73 -7.69 -8.89 -4.57
CA ALA A 73 -7.83 -8.22 -3.27
C ALA A 73 -9.27 -8.24 -2.75
N TYR A 74 -10.26 -8.03 -3.63
CA TYR A 74 -11.67 -8.18 -3.27
C TYR A 74 -12.04 -9.63 -2.96
N ALA A 75 -11.54 -10.61 -3.73
CA ALA A 75 -11.80 -12.03 -3.48
C ALA A 75 -11.19 -12.51 -2.15
N SER A 76 -9.96 -12.09 -1.81
CA SER A 76 -9.34 -12.43 -0.53
C SER A 76 -10.01 -11.74 0.65
N GLY A 77 -10.42 -10.46 0.51
CA GLY A 77 -11.20 -9.74 1.52
C GLY A 77 -12.57 -10.38 1.77
N ALA A 78 -13.30 -10.73 0.71
CA ALA A 78 -14.59 -11.41 0.82
C ALA A 78 -14.47 -12.80 1.45
N PHE A 79 -13.40 -13.55 1.15
CA PHE A 79 -13.11 -14.83 1.80
C PHE A 79 -12.80 -14.65 3.30
N LEU A 80 -12.03 -13.62 3.67
CA LEU A 80 -11.74 -13.31 5.07
C LEU A 80 -13.03 -13.00 5.86
N LEU A 81 -13.92 -12.18 5.29
CA LEU A 81 -15.22 -11.85 5.87
C LEU A 81 -16.13 -13.08 5.98
N ALA A 82 -16.13 -13.97 4.98
CA ALA A 82 -16.90 -15.22 5.04
C ALA A 82 -16.39 -16.17 6.14
N VAL A 83 -15.08 -16.27 6.34
CA VAL A 83 -14.47 -17.05 7.43
C VAL A 83 -14.80 -16.43 8.79
N ILE A 84 -14.73 -15.11 8.94
CA ILE A 84 -15.13 -14.40 10.17
C ILE A 84 -16.62 -14.62 10.46
N GLY A 85 -17.50 -14.54 9.46
CA GLY A 85 -18.93 -14.82 9.62
C GLY A 85 -19.23 -16.28 10.03
N LEU A 86 -18.51 -17.25 9.46
CA LEU A 86 -18.65 -18.68 9.80
C LEU A 86 -18.13 -19.04 11.21
N VAL A 87 -17.19 -18.26 11.76
CA VAL A 87 -16.66 -18.47 13.12
C VAL A 87 -17.40 -17.61 14.16
N GLY A 88 -17.92 -16.44 13.75
CA GLY A 88 -18.54 -15.44 14.63
C GLY A 88 -20.01 -15.70 15.01
N ILE A 89 -20.77 -16.48 14.24
CA ILE A 89 -22.17 -16.79 14.58
C ILE A 89 -22.23 -17.96 15.58
N GLY A 90 -21.73 -17.69 16.78
CA GLY A 90 -21.95 -18.47 17.99
C GLY A 90 -23.41 -18.35 18.43
N LYS A 91 -24.26 -19.23 17.89
CA LYS A 91 -25.68 -19.44 18.18
C LYS A 91 -26.11 -19.03 19.61
N SER A 92 -26.84 -17.92 19.72
CA SER A 92 -27.55 -17.49 20.92
C SER A 92 -29.03 -17.27 20.60
N ASP A 93 -29.86 -18.21 21.05
CA ASP A 93 -31.32 -18.20 20.94
C ASP A 93 -31.92 -18.69 22.28
N PRO A 94 -33.19 -18.36 22.60
CA PRO A 94 -33.53 -17.80 23.91
C PRO A 94 -34.30 -18.74 24.84
N PRO A 95 -34.72 -18.24 26.03
CA PRO A 95 -35.99 -18.64 26.61
C PRO A 95 -36.88 -17.45 26.98
N ALA A 96 -38.20 -17.69 26.96
CA ALA A 96 -39.22 -16.69 27.27
C ALA A 96 -39.79 -16.84 28.70
N SER A 97 -40.11 -15.68 29.30
CA SER A 97 -41.24 -15.39 30.19
C SER A 97 -41.62 -16.36 31.33
N SER A 98 -41.45 -15.89 32.58
CA SER A 98 -42.53 -15.90 33.59
C SER A 98 -42.31 -14.85 34.69
N SER A 99 -43.39 -14.13 35.03
CA SER A 99 -43.50 -13.04 36.02
C SER A 99 -43.83 -13.60 37.44
N PRO A 100 -44.20 -12.82 38.51
CA PRO A 100 -44.38 -11.35 38.65
C PRO A 100 -43.99 -10.67 40.02
N THR A 101 -44.18 -9.34 40.08
CA THR A 101 -44.56 -8.48 41.26
C THR A 101 -43.53 -7.99 42.29
N LYS A 102 -43.26 -6.67 42.31
CA LYS A 102 -43.66 -5.65 43.34
C LYS A 102 -42.76 -4.39 43.23
N GLN A 103 -43.33 -3.22 42.92
CA GLN A 103 -43.81 -2.17 43.86
C GLN A 103 -42.68 -1.16 44.16
N ALA A 104 -42.53 -0.07 43.39
CA ALA A 104 -43.25 1.21 43.47
C ALA A 104 -42.80 2.12 44.64
N GLU A 105 -42.21 3.28 44.32
CA GLU A 105 -42.37 4.60 44.95
C GLU A 105 -41.72 5.66 44.02
N SER A 106 -42.09 6.95 44.12
CA SER A 106 -41.78 8.02 43.13
C SER A 106 -40.94 9.19 43.73
N PRO A 107 -40.50 10.20 42.94
CA PRO A 107 -39.49 11.21 43.33
C PRO A 107 -40.12 12.47 43.97
N PRO A 108 -39.32 13.48 44.38
CA PRO A 108 -38.94 14.59 43.47
C PRO A 108 -37.44 14.97 43.62
N ALA A 109 -36.84 16.07 43.14
CA ALA A 109 -37.31 17.33 42.53
C ALA A 109 -36.22 18.02 41.65
N ALA A 110 -36.50 19.27 41.24
CA ALA A 110 -35.59 20.37 40.84
C ALA A 110 -35.05 20.43 39.38
N GLN A 111 -35.45 21.50 38.70
CA GLN A 111 -35.02 21.94 37.37
C GLN A 111 -33.86 22.92 37.51
N GLU A 112 -33.03 23.08 36.47
CA GLU A 112 -32.80 24.44 35.96
C GLU A 112 -32.42 24.46 34.47
N THR A 113 -32.78 25.57 33.81
CA THR A 113 -32.71 25.76 32.37
C THR A 113 -31.53 26.68 32.02
N SER A 114 -30.78 26.38 30.97
CA SER A 114 -30.11 27.44 30.19
C SER A 114 -29.88 27.02 28.75
N ALA A 115 -30.03 27.99 27.85
CA ALA A 115 -30.11 27.78 26.42
C ALA A 115 -28.91 28.39 25.68
N ILE A 116 -28.52 27.72 24.59
CA ILE A 116 -27.93 28.27 23.36
C ILE A 116 -26.75 29.25 23.49
N ALA A 117 -25.60 28.82 22.97
CA ALA A 117 -24.67 29.71 22.29
C ALA A 117 -24.09 29.00 21.06
N SER A 118 -24.67 29.26 19.88
CA SER A 118 -24.08 28.84 18.61
C SER A 118 -22.81 29.65 18.35
N ALA A 119 -21.64 29.02 18.43
CA ALA A 119 -20.39 29.62 18.00
C ALA A 119 -20.15 29.33 16.50
N ASP A 120 -20.47 30.31 15.67
CA ASP A 120 -20.18 30.33 14.24
C ASP A 120 -18.66 30.27 14.01
N SER A 121 -18.14 29.08 13.71
CA SER A 121 -16.74 28.90 13.33
C SER A 121 -16.61 29.05 11.82
N SER A 122 -16.55 30.32 11.39
CA SER A 122 -16.11 30.70 10.05
C SER A 122 -14.64 30.30 9.88
N VAL A 123 -14.43 29.02 9.56
CA VAL A 123 -13.14 28.52 9.05
C VAL A 123 -12.96 29.13 7.68
N LYS A 124 -12.36 30.32 7.67
CA LYS A 124 -11.91 31.02 6.47
C LYS A 124 -11.02 30.04 5.70
N ALA A 125 -11.56 29.49 4.61
CA ALA A 125 -10.83 28.59 3.75
C ALA A 125 -9.57 29.31 3.27
N SER A 126 -8.41 28.87 3.75
CA SER A 126 -7.14 29.39 3.28
C SER A 126 -7.02 29.03 1.81
N GLU A 127 -7.06 30.04 0.94
CA GLU A 127 -6.75 29.86 -0.48
C GLU A 127 -5.42 29.11 -0.59
N PRO A 128 -5.30 28.15 -1.54
CA PRO A 128 -4.01 27.54 -1.83
C PRO A 128 -3.07 28.64 -2.30
N SER A 129 -2.11 29.03 -1.45
CA SER A 129 -1.12 30.05 -1.75
C SER A 129 -0.37 29.63 -3.01
N ASN A 130 -0.52 30.39 -4.10
CA ASN A 130 0.33 30.18 -5.27
C ASN A 130 1.80 30.28 -4.83
N PRO A 131 2.68 29.36 -5.27
CA PRO A 131 4.06 29.32 -4.82
C PRO A 131 4.78 30.63 -5.15
N SER A 132 5.52 31.17 -4.18
CA SER A 132 6.26 32.41 -4.37
C SER A 132 7.31 32.25 -5.47
N ALA A 133 7.56 33.31 -6.24
CA ALA A 133 8.62 33.32 -7.24
C ALA A 133 10.01 32.98 -6.64
N SER A 134 10.20 33.26 -5.35
CA SER A 134 11.39 32.88 -4.56
C SER A 134 11.54 31.36 -4.40
N ASP A 135 10.44 30.62 -4.29
CA ASP A 135 10.46 29.18 -4.07
C ASP A 135 10.58 28.43 -5.40
N ILE A 136 9.92 28.93 -6.45
CA ILE A 136 10.15 28.48 -7.84
C ILE A 136 11.63 28.69 -8.25
N ALA A 137 12.28 29.77 -7.79
CA ALA A 137 13.70 30.01 -8.06
C ALA A 137 14.65 28.98 -7.42
N LYS A 138 14.21 28.24 -6.37
CA LYS A 138 14.98 27.16 -5.74
C LYS A 138 14.76 25.81 -6.42
N GLN A 139 13.77 25.69 -7.31
CA GLN A 139 13.50 24.44 -8.03
C GLN A 139 14.66 24.09 -8.98
N ILE A 140 15.17 22.87 -8.83
CA ILE A 140 16.22 22.30 -9.67
C ILE A 140 15.57 21.90 -11.00
N LYS A 141 16.05 22.52 -12.09
CA LYS A 141 15.50 22.34 -13.44
C LYS A 141 16.14 21.13 -14.13
N PRO A 142 15.49 20.54 -15.15
CA PRO A 142 16.12 19.58 -16.05
C PRO A 142 17.40 20.16 -16.68
N GLU A 143 18.30 19.29 -17.14
CA GLU A 143 19.64 19.61 -17.65
C GLU A 143 20.62 20.23 -16.62
N THR A 144 20.20 20.40 -15.36
CA THR A 144 21.09 20.85 -14.27
C THR A 144 21.99 19.69 -13.79
N LEU A 145 23.27 19.97 -13.55
CA LEU A 145 24.16 19.07 -12.83
C LEU A 145 23.97 19.24 -11.32
N VAL A 146 23.83 18.13 -10.60
CA VAL A 146 23.65 18.08 -9.15
C VAL A 146 24.62 17.11 -8.48
N ARG A 147 24.81 17.28 -7.18
CA ARG A 147 25.57 16.39 -6.28
C ARG A 147 24.79 16.14 -4.99
N PHE A 148 25.13 15.09 -4.26
CA PHE A 148 24.42 14.65 -3.05
C PHE A 148 25.38 14.59 -1.84
N PRO A 149 25.71 15.74 -1.21
CA PRO A 149 26.84 15.84 -0.27
C PRO A 149 26.70 14.97 0.99
N LYS A 150 25.47 14.60 1.38
CA LYS A 150 25.19 13.74 2.54
C LYS A 150 24.94 12.27 2.18
N SER A 151 25.25 11.89 0.93
CA SER A 151 24.68 10.74 0.21
C SER A 151 23.15 10.80 0.11
N ALA A 152 22.59 10.02 -0.80
CA ALA A 152 21.15 9.93 -1.03
C ALA A 152 20.79 8.56 -1.61
N ILE A 153 19.50 8.26 -1.68
CA ILE A 153 18.99 7.05 -2.36
C ILE A 153 18.30 7.50 -3.65
N ALA A 154 18.51 6.76 -4.74
CA ALA A 154 17.70 6.87 -5.94
C ALA A 154 17.17 5.50 -6.35
N CYS A 155 15.92 5.41 -6.81
CA CYS A 155 15.29 4.14 -7.17
C CYS A 155 14.79 4.15 -8.62
N PHE A 156 14.71 2.98 -9.27
CA PHE A 156 14.28 2.89 -10.66
C PHE A 156 12.83 3.34 -10.89
N THR A 157 11.99 3.33 -9.85
CA THR A 157 10.65 3.92 -9.88
C THR A 157 10.41 4.88 -8.70
N LYS A 158 9.41 5.75 -8.84
CA LYS A 158 8.95 6.64 -7.76
C LYS A 158 8.29 5.87 -6.62
N ASP A 159 7.58 4.78 -6.94
CA ASP A 159 6.92 3.93 -5.97
C ASP A 159 7.96 3.26 -5.06
N ASP A 160 9.04 2.72 -5.64
CA ASP A 160 10.20 2.20 -4.91
C ASP A 160 10.84 3.28 -4.01
N LEU A 161 11.01 4.51 -4.51
CA LEU A 161 11.58 5.61 -3.73
C LEU A 161 10.70 5.97 -2.53
N GLN A 162 9.38 6.04 -2.72
CA GLN A 162 8.43 6.33 -1.65
C GLN A 162 8.36 5.19 -0.62
N GLU A 163 8.39 3.93 -1.07
CA GLU A 163 8.42 2.76 -0.18
C GLU A 163 9.73 2.69 0.61
N ALA A 164 10.89 2.88 -0.03
CA ALA A 164 12.19 2.93 0.63
C ALA A 164 12.27 4.04 1.68
N MET A 165 11.77 5.24 1.36
CA MET A 165 11.66 6.35 2.32
C MET A 165 10.72 6.02 3.47
N THR A 166 9.60 5.35 3.20
CA THR A 166 8.65 4.88 4.23
C THR A 166 9.28 3.85 5.17
N TYR A 167 10.14 2.96 4.68
CA TYR A 167 10.90 2.06 5.54
C TYR A 167 11.97 2.78 6.35
N ALA A 168 12.65 3.77 5.76
CA ALA A 168 13.64 4.58 6.46
C ALA A 168 13.02 5.39 7.62
N THR A 169 11.90 6.09 7.39
CA THR A 169 11.22 6.90 8.43
C THR A 169 10.62 6.04 9.53
N ASN A 170 10.14 4.82 9.21
CA ASN A 170 9.62 3.86 10.17
C ASN A 170 10.73 3.03 10.87
N GLY A 171 12.01 3.31 10.62
CA GLY A 171 13.15 2.57 11.22
C GLY A 171 13.31 1.13 10.75
N GLN A 172 12.63 0.71 9.68
CA GLN A 172 12.61 -0.67 9.17
C GLN A 172 13.83 -0.97 8.29
N LYS A 173 15.03 -0.84 8.87
CA LYS A 173 16.33 -0.91 8.18
C LYS A 173 16.47 -2.11 7.23
N THR A 174 16.18 -3.33 7.72
CA THR A 174 16.30 -4.56 6.92
C THR A 174 15.42 -4.57 5.66
N LYS A 175 14.26 -3.90 5.69
CA LYS A 175 13.42 -3.77 4.49
C LYS A 175 13.97 -2.74 3.50
N MET A 176 14.45 -1.61 4.02
CA MET A 176 15.15 -0.60 3.21
C MET A 176 16.39 -1.22 2.54
N GLU A 177 17.21 -1.96 3.29
CA GLU A 177 18.38 -2.70 2.79
C GLU A 177 18.00 -3.75 1.73
N ALA A 178 16.87 -4.44 1.89
CA ALA A 178 16.35 -5.38 0.90
C ALA A 178 15.87 -4.72 -0.42
N MET A 179 15.68 -3.39 -0.44
CA MET A 179 15.47 -2.63 -1.68
C MET A 179 16.76 -2.13 -2.31
N MET A 180 17.88 -2.09 -1.56
CA MET A 180 19.16 -1.61 -2.07
C MET A 180 19.83 -2.65 -2.95
N PHE A 181 20.21 -2.22 -4.16
CA PHE A 181 21.05 -2.96 -5.09
C PHE A 181 22.45 -3.12 -4.51
N SER A 182 22.91 -4.36 -4.38
CA SER A 182 24.24 -4.70 -3.89
C SER A 182 24.76 -5.99 -4.54
N ARG A 183 25.99 -6.40 -4.23
CA ARG A 183 26.51 -7.71 -4.66
C ARG A 183 25.72 -8.88 -4.09
N GLU A 184 25.13 -8.69 -2.90
CA GLU A 184 24.33 -9.69 -2.19
C GLU A 184 22.85 -9.63 -2.62
N ASN A 185 22.38 -8.47 -3.07
CA ASN A 185 21.04 -8.23 -3.59
C ASN A 185 21.07 -7.60 -4.99
N PRO A 186 21.37 -8.38 -6.06
CA PRO A 186 21.36 -7.88 -7.43
C PRO A 186 19.94 -7.56 -7.94
N SER A 187 18.90 -7.91 -7.18
CA SER A 187 17.49 -7.61 -7.46
C SER A 187 16.99 -6.29 -6.85
N GLY A 188 17.83 -5.57 -6.09
CA GLY A 188 17.45 -4.29 -5.49
C GLY A 188 17.06 -3.23 -6.54
N THR A 189 16.01 -2.46 -6.24
CA THR A 189 15.46 -1.41 -7.11
C THR A 189 16.01 0.00 -6.80
N CYS A 190 16.78 0.13 -5.71
CA CYS A 190 17.34 1.38 -5.23
C CYS A 190 18.88 1.34 -5.18
N ILE A 191 19.55 2.46 -5.48
CA ILE A 191 21.00 2.64 -5.40
C ILE A 191 21.34 3.75 -4.41
N ALA A 192 22.49 3.61 -3.74
CA ALA A 192 23.09 4.71 -2.98
C ALA A 192 23.84 5.63 -3.94
N LEU A 193 23.55 6.92 -3.87
CA LEU A 193 24.26 7.96 -4.61
C LEU A 193 25.52 8.36 -3.85
N SER A 194 26.65 8.43 -4.56
CA SER A 194 27.90 8.95 -4.02
C SER A 194 27.81 10.46 -3.80
N SER A 195 28.53 10.95 -2.79
CA SER A 195 28.71 12.39 -2.55
C SER A 195 29.77 13.03 -3.47
N GLU A 196 30.64 12.20 -4.06
CA GLU A 196 31.71 12.63 -4.96
C GLU A 196 31.26 12.71 -6.43
N ASP A 197 30.29 11.86 -6.81
CA ASP A 197 29.77 11.79 -8.16
C ASP A 197 28.84 12.96 -8.51
N ARG A 198 28.81 13.29 -9.80
CA ARG A 198 27.90 14.27 -10.38
C ARG A 198 26.83 13.57 -11.20
N TYR A 199 25.62 14.06 -11.05
CA TYR A 199 24.44 13.53 -11.72
C TYR A 199 23.77 14.64 -12.52
N LYS A 200 23.29 14.31 -13.71
CA LYS A 200 22.48 15.18 -14.55
C LYS A 200 21.01 14.92 -14.27
N VAL A 201 20.25 15.97 -13.99
CA VAL A 201 18.78 15.91 -13.88
C VAL A 201 18.19 15.84 -15.30
N ILE A 202 17.34 14.85 -15.56
CA ILE A 202 16.61 14.71 -16.84
C ILE A 202 15.12 15.03 -16.71
N SER A 203 14.54 14.89 -15.51
CA SER A 203 13.18 15.32 -15.19
C SER A 203 13.09 15.84 -13.75
N SER A 204 12.13 16.70 -13.47
CA SER A 204 11.92 17.32 -12.15
C SER A 204 10.43 17.60 -11.92
N GLU A 205 9.88 17.12 -10.80
CA GLU A 205 8.44 17.24 -10.49
C GLU A 205 8.23 17.84 -9.10
N TYR A 206 7.46 18.94 -9.04
CA TYR A 206 7.17 19.70 -7.82
C TYR A 206 5.66 19.73 -7.59
N ASN A 207 5.13 18.60 -7.09
CA ASN A 207 3.68 18.32 -7.05
C ASN A 207 3.02 18.69 -5.70
N VAL A 208 3.72 19.37 -4.79
CA VAL A 208 3.24 19.69 -3.43
C VAL A 208 3.02 21.20 -3.29
N PRO A 209 1.79 21.72 -3.40
CA PRO A 209 1.53 23.17 -3.36
C PRO A 209 1.93 23.83 -2.04
N THR A 210 1.89 23.08 -0.94
CA THR A 210 2.23 23.55 0.41
C THR A 210 3.74 23.55 0.70
N MET A 211 4.55 22.88 -0.13
CA MET A 211 6.02 22.79 -0.01
C MET A 211 6.62 22.78 -1.42
N PRO A 212 6.51 23.89 -2.18
CA PRO A 212 6.87 23.97 -3.61
C PRO A 212 8.36 23.78 -3.91
N GLU A 213 9.23 23.82 -2.89
CA GLU A 213 10.64 23.49 -2.95
C GLU A 213 10.92 21.97 -2.90
N LEU A 214 9.96 21.17 -2.42
CA LEU A 214 10.06 19.71 -2.34
C LEU A 214 9.54 19.09 -3.63
N GLY A 215 10.41 18.33 -4.28
CA GLY A 215 10.12 17.64 -5.52
C GLY A 215 10.89 16.34 -5.65
N ILE A 216 10.61 15.64 -6.75
CA ILE A 216 11.30 14.41 -7.14
C ILE A 216 12.08 14.70 -8.42
N LEU A 217 13.36 14.32 -8.45
CA LEU A 217 14.25 14.47 -9.58
C LEU A 217 14.50 13.10 -10.20
N GLU A 218 14.39 13.00 -11.53
CA GLU A 218 14.94 11.87 -12.28
C GLU A 218 16.38 12.23 -12.67
N ILE A 219 17.34 11.40 -12.26
CA ILE A 219 18.76 11.66 -12.43
C ILE A 219 19.47 10.54 -13.18
N VAL A 220 20.54 10.92 -13.88
CA VAL A 220 21.45 10.01 -14.58
C VAL A 220 22.90 10.42 -14.25
N GLY A 221 23.88 9.51 -14.31
CA GLY A 221 25.29 9.90 -14.11
C GLY A 221 25.78 10.88 -15.19
N GLU A 222 26.63 11.86 -14.85
CA GLU A 222 27.05 12.97 -15.74
C GLU A 222 27.46 12.53 -17.16
N LYS A 223 28.08 11.35 -17.31
CA LYS A 223 28.63 10.82 -18.57
C LYS A 223 27.69 9.86 -19.33
N THR A 224 26.49 9.56 -18.84
CA THR A 224 25.61 8.57 -19.48
C THR A 224 24.64 9.18 -20.49
N THR A 225 24.22 8.36 -21.46
CA THR A 225 23.28 8.71 -22.52
C THR A 225 21.92 8.01 -22.36
N SER A 226 21.66 7.42 -21.19
CA SER A 226 20.38 6.77 -20.88
C SER A 226 19.21 7.75 -20.99
N LYS A 227 18.09 7.30 -21.56
CA LYS A 227 16.82 8.05 -21.60
C LYS A 227 16.01 7.95 -20.31
N ASN A 228 16.30 6.94 -19.48
CA ASN A 228 15.63 6.68 -18.21
C ASN A 228 16.68 6.81 -17.10
N GLY A 229 16.29 7.45 -16.00
CA GLY A 229 17.13 7.63 -14.82
C GLY A 229 16.64 6.86 -13.59
N ALA A 230 17.24 7.20 -12.46
CA ALA A 230 16.75 6.83 -11.14
C ALA A 230 16.11 8.05 -10.47
N TRP A 231 15.03 7.84 -9.73
CA TRP A 231 14.27 8.88 -9.05
C TRP A 231 14.80 9.09 -7.64
N THR A 232 15.03 10.36 -7.27
CA THR A 232 15.48 10.78 -5.93
C THR A 232 14.80 12.08 -5.52
N PHE A 233 14.99 12.53 -4.28
CA PHE A 233 14.35 13.73 -3.76
C PHE A 233 15.17 15.00 -3.98
N SER A 234 14.52 16.13 -4.25
CA SER A 234 15.19 17.41 -4.52
C SER A 234 15.93 17.98 -3.32
N TRP A 235 15.42 17.77 -2.09
CA TRP A 235 15.94 18.42 -0.88
C TRP A 235 17.31 17.90 -0.41
N VAL A 236 17.80 16.79 -0.98
CA VAL A 236 19.16 16.27 -0.76
C VAL A 236 20.14 16.61 -1.89
N ALA A 237 19.66 17.25 -2.96
CA ALA A 237 20.45 17.61 -4.13
C ALA A 237 20.95 19.06 -4.05
N GLU A 238 22.22 19.28 -4.37
CA GLU A 238 22.80 20.62 -4.56
C GLU A 238 23.15 20.85 -6.03
N PRO A 239 22.73 21.97 -6.66
CA PRO A 239 23.20 22.36 -7.98
C PRO A 239 24.71 22.58 -8.01
N VAL A 240 25.40 21.93 -8.94
CA VAL A 240 26.81 22.16 -9.23
C VAL A 240 26.92 23.42 -10.09
N LYS A 241 27.59 24.45 -9.57
CA LYS A 241 27.95 25.62 -10.38
C LYS A 241 28.82 25.15 -11.54
N LYS A 242 28.47 25.53 -12.78
CA LYS A 242 29.35 25.33 -13.93
C LYS A 242 30.68 26.06 -13.68
N PRO A 243 31.83 25.43 -13.96
CA PRO A 243 33.13 26.12 -13.97
C PRO A 243 33.18 27.18 -15.08
#